data_AF-R9J4D7-F1
#
_entry.id   AF-R9J4D7-F1
#
_cell.length_a   1.000
_cell.length_b   1.000
_cell.length_c   1.000
_cell.angle_alpha   90.00
_cell.angle_beta   90.00
_cell.angle_gamma   90.00
#
_symmetry.space_group_name_H-M   'P 1'
#
loop_
_entity.id
_entity.type
_entity.pdbx_description
1 polymer ?
#
loop_
_entity_poly.entity_id
_entity_poly.type
_entity_poly.pdbx_seq_one_letter_code
_entity_poly.pdbx_strand_id
1 'polypeptide(L)' 'MLTWLMENMATIIISAVLVFVVAAILVSMKRGKRKGKSSCGCGCAGCAMNGACHPAKPETLRK' A
#
# COMPACT_ATOMS: atom_id res chain seq x y z
N MET A 1 -12.13 -32.16 -23.23
CA MET A 1 -12.06 -30.73 -22.85
C MET A 1 -11.60 -30.53 -21.40
N LEU A 2 -12.10 -31.32 -20.43
CA LEU A 2 -11.63 -31.25 -19.03
C LEU A 2 -10.20 -31.77 -18.80
N THR A 3 -9.68 -32.62 -19.69
CA THR A 3 -8.32 -33.17 -19.64
C THR A 3 -7.24 -32.10 -19.78
N TRP A 4 -7.45 -31.09 -20.62
CA TRP A 4 -6.53 -29.97 -20.78
C TRP A 4 -6.41 -29.13 -19.48
N LEU A 5 -7.51 -29.02 -18.74
CA LEU A 5 -7.52 -28.31 -17.46
C LEU A 5 -6.77 -29.08 -16.38
N MET A 6 -6.84 -30.42 -16.40
CA MET A 6 -6.09 -31.29 -15.50
C MET A 6 -4.60 -31.28 -15.84
N GLU A 7 -4.24 -31.34 -17.12
CA GLU A 7 -2.83 -31.33 -17.55
C GLU A 7 -2.12 -30.00 -17.25
N ASN A 8 -2.86 -28.90 -17.29
CA ASN A 8 -2.35 -27.55 -16.98
C ASN A 8 -2.70 -27.09 -15.55
N MET A 9 -3.16 -28.00 -14.68
CA MET A 9 -3.62 -27.64 -13.32
C MET A 9 -2.51 -26.95 -12.51
N ALA A 10 -1.26 -27.42 -12.65
CA ALA A 10 -0.11 -26.84 -11.96
C ALA A 10 0.16 -25.40 -12.42
N THR A 11 0.12 -25.15 -13.74
CA THR A 11 0.32 -23.82 -14.33
C THR A 11 -0.77 -22.84 -13.89
N ILE A 12 -2.02 -23.30 -13.81
CA ILE A 12 -3.15 -22.49 -13.33
C ILE A 12 -2.95 -22.12 -11.86
N ILE A 13 -2.52 -23.06 -11.01
CA ILE A 13 -2.25 -22.79 -9.59
C ILE A 13 -1.10 -21.79 -9.43
N ILE A 14 0.01 -21.99 -10.15
CA ILE A 14 1.17 -21.10 -10.07
C ILE A 14 0.81 -19.68 -10.53
N SER A 15 0.09 -19.56 -11.65
CA SER A 15 -0.35 -18.25 -12.15
C SER A 15 -1.32 -17.55 -11.20
N ALA A 16 -2.25 -18.30 -10.57
CA ALA A 16 -3.16 -17.75 -9.58
C ALA A 16 -2.40 -17.19 -8.35
N VAL A 17 -1.40 -17.93 -7.84
CA VAL A 17 -0.54 -17.46 -6.74
C VAL A 17 0.22 -16.19 -7.14
N LEU A 18 0.80 -16.17 -8.34
CA LEU A 18 1.54 -15.00 -8.83
C LEU A 18 0.65 -13.76 -8.91
N VAL A 19 -0.56 -13.90 -9.48
CA VAL A 19 -1.55 -12.82 -9.55
C VAL A 19 -1.95 -12.35 -8.16
N PHE A 20 -2.14 -13.28 -7.21
CA PHE A 20 -2.49 -12.94 -5.83
C PHE A 20 -1.40 -12.11 -5.14
N VAL A 21 -0.13 -12.48 -5.31
CA VAL A 21 1.01 -11.72 -4.76
C VAL A 21 1.06 -10.31 -5.34
N VAL A 22 0.92 -10.17 -6.67
CA VAL A 22 0.89 -8.86 -7.34
C VAL A 22 -0.27 -8.01 -6.82
N ALA A 23 -1.47 -8.59 -6.70
CA ALA A 23 -2.63 -7.90 -6.15
C ALA A 23 -2.40 -7.44 -4.70
N ALA A 24 -1.79 -8.28 -3.86
CA ALA A 24 -1.45 -7.92 -2.49
C ALA A 24 -0.47 -6.74 -2.42
N ILE A 25 0.55 -6.71 -3.29
CA ILE A 25 1.49 -5.59 -3.40
C ILE A 25 0.72 -4.32 -3.78
N LEU A 26 -0.10 -4.34 -4.83
CA LEU A 26 -0.88 -3.18 -5.27
C LEU A 26 -1.83 -2.67 -4.18
N VAL A 27 -2.50 -3.57 -3.45
CA VAL A 27 -3.37 -3.21 -2.33
C VAL A 27 -2.58 -2.58 -1.20
N SER A 28 -1.42 -3.13 -0.83
CA SER A 28 -0.56 -2.57 0.21
C SER A 28 -0.05 -1.17 -0.17
N MET A 29 0.33 -0.97 -1.44
CA MET A 29 0.73 0.33 -1.98
C MET A 29 -0.44 1.32 -1.97
N LYS A 30 -1.64 0.90 -2.41
CA LYS A 30 -2.84 1.75 -2.43
C LYS A 30 -3.28 2.13 -1.01
N ARG A 31 -3.22 1.19 -0.06
CA ARG A 31 -3.49 1.45 1.37
C ARG A 31 -2.43 2.35 1.98
N GLY A 32 -1.16 2.20 1.60
CA GLY A 32 -0.06 3.10 1.96
C GLY A 32 -0.32 4.52 1.48
N LYS A 33 -0.62 4.69 0.19
CA LYS A 33 -0.97 6.00 -0.42
C LYS A 33 -2.18 6.64 0.26
N ARG A 34 -3.25 5.88 0.53
CA ARG A 34 -4.43 6.39 1.25
C ARG A 34 -4.13 6.82 2.68
N LYS A 35 -3.11 6.25 3.32
CA LYS A 35 -2.62 6.65 4.65
C LYS A 35 -1.58 7.77 4.61
N GLY A 36 -1.43 8.46 3.48
CA GLY A 36 -0.46 9.55 3.31
C GLY A 36 1.00 9.08 3.12
N LYS A 37 1.24 7.76 3.00
CA LYS A 37 2.56 7.21 2.67
C LYS A 37 2.74 7.23 1.15
N SER A 38 2.84 8.43 0.58
CA SER A 38 3.18 8.63 -0.82
C SER A 38 4.45 9.45 -0.89
N SER A 39 5.51 8.87 -1.45
CA SER A 39 6.78 9.53 -1.77
C SER A 39 7.79 9.69 -0.61
N CYS A 40 7.38 10.11 0.59
CA CYS A 40 8.30 10.19 1.73
C CYS A 40 8.26 8.91 2.58
N GLY A 41 9.32 8.11 2.52
CA GLY A 41 9.47 6.91 3.36
C GLY A 41 9.52 7.22 4.86
N CYS A 42 9.87 8.45 5.20
CA CYS A 42 9.69 9.05 6.51
C CYS A 42 8.28 9.64 6.56
N GLY A 43 7.39 9.14 7.42
CA GLY A 43 6.04 9.69 7.56
C GLY A 43 6.01 11.20 7.84
N CYS A 44 4.82 11.79 8.05
CA CYS A 44 4.67 13.25 8.17
C CYS A 44 5.56 13.89 9.24
N ALA A 45 6.01 13.16 10.28
CA ALA A 45 6.88 13.68 11.34
C ALA A 45 8.22 14.27 10.85
N GLY A 46 8.82 13.73 9.78
CA GLY A 46 10.09 14.23 9.21
C GLY A 46 9.94 14.92 7.85
N CYS A 47 8.69 15.17 7.41
CA CYS A 47 8.42 15.78 6.12
C CYS A 47 8.73 17.29 6.17
N ALA A 48 9.50 17.81 5.20
CA ALA A 48 9.80 19.23 5.10
C ALA A 48 8.54 20.12 5.03
N MET A 49 7.41 19.56 4.56
CA MET A 49 6.10 20.23 4.52
C MET A 49 5.18 19.93 5.71
N ASN A 50 5.67 19.29 6.78
CA ASN A 50 4.87 18.94 7.95
C ASN A 50 4.13 20.15 8.56
N GLY A 51 4.78 21.31 8.64
CA GLY A 51 4.18 22.53 9.20
C GLY A 51 3.02 23.12 8.41
N ALA A 52 2.93 22.83 7.10
CA ALA A 52 1.82 23.29 6.25
C ALA A 52 0.69 22.25 6.16
N CYS A 53 1.02 20.96 6.14
CA CYS A 53 0.03 19.87 6.09
C CYS A 53 -0.60 19.57 7.46
N HIS A 54 0.16 19.75 8.53
CA HIS A 54 -0.27 19.63 9.93
C HIS A 54 0.15 20.89 10.69
N PRO A 55 -0.55 22.02 10.50
CA PRO A 55 -0.25 23.22 11.25
C PRO A 55 -0.40 22.92 12.75
N ALA A 56 0.64 23.19 13.53
CA ALA A 56 0.57 23.10 14.97
C ALA A 56 -0.58 24.00 15.44
N LYS A 57 -1.52 23.44 16.21
CA LYS A 57 -2.51 24.28 16.88
C LYS A 57 -1.76 25.27 17.77
N PRO A 58 -2.12 26.56 17.77
CA PRO A 58 -1.52 27.51 18.69
C PRO A 58 -1.76 27.03 20.11
N GLU A 59 -0.68 26.58 20.73
CA GLU A 59 -0.55 26.30 22.16
C GLU A 59 -0.49 27.65 22.89
N THR A 60 -1.63 28.30 23.08
CA THR A 60 -1.74 29.49 23.95
C THR A 60 -2.69 29.27 25.12
N LEU A 61 -2.93 28.01 25.49
CA LEU A 61 -3.76 27.62 26.64
C LEU A 61 -3.07 26.57 27.51
N ARG A 62 -1.85 26.87 28.00
CA ARG A 62 -1.36 26.24 29.23
C ARG A 62 -0.32 27.13 29.93
N LYS A 63 -0.86 28.05 30.75
CA LYS A 63 -0.32 28.64 31.99
C LYS A 63 1.15 29.08 32.01
#